data_AF-A0A9D4CEV6-F1
#
_entry.id   AF-A0A9D4CEV6-F1
#
_cell.length_a   1.000
_cell.length_b   1.000
_cell.length_c   1.000
_cell.angle_alpha   90.00
_cell.angle_beta   90.00
_cell.angle_gamma   90.00
#
_symmetry.space_group_name_H-M   'P 1'
#
loop_
_entity.id
_entity.type
_entity.pdbx_description
1 polymer ?
#
loop_
_entity_poly.entity_id
_entity_poly.type
_entity_poly.pdbx_seq_one_letter_code
_entity_poly.pdbx_strand_id
1 'polypeptide(L)'
;MIGAINAVINSASSICEGPEYIYLLLDSYVKMSLKECERLRRGDEATRIAINDMSKDTPIPQQLNKFLASDENKRNFQLLVRDIVGNDVCANPMIACSVVSDNEALPATKFGNEVIPELFNWIEEADAREVAHVEWASHIKQCQRVVVMSNDTDSFTLLLDFTPYFQTLCMKEIWQQYGTGEKR
;
A
#
# COMPACT_ATOMS: atom_id res chain seq x y z
N MET A 1 2.18 0.18 16.29
CA MET A 1 2.04 0.28 14.82
C MET A 1 0.74 0.96 14.44
N ILE A 2 -0.35 0.72 15.16
CA ILE A 2 -1.65 1.36 14.91
C ILE A 2 -1.58 2.90 14.84
N GLY A 3 -0.82 3.55 15.72
CA GLY A 3 -0.65 5.01 15.68
C GLY A 3 -0.01 5.51 14.39
N ALA A 4 0.88 4.72 13.76
CA ALA A 4 1.51 5.06 12.50
C ALA A 4 0.53 4.97 11.33
N ILE A 5 -0.25 3.88 11.30
CA ILE A 5 -1.28 3.64 10.29
C ILE A 5 -2.34 4.75 10.37
N ASN A 6 -2.80 5.08 11.58
CA ASN A 6 -3.73 6.19 11.80
C ASN A 6 -3.13 7.53 11.37
N ALA A 7 -1.82 7.76 11.58
CA ALA A 7 -1.17 8.99 11.12
C ALA A 7 -1.14 9.08 9.57
N VAL A 8 -0.88 7.96 8.88
CA VAL A 8 -0.94 7.91 7.41
C VAL A 8 -2.36 8.18 6.91
N ILE A 9 -3.36 7.52 7.50
CA ILE A 9 -4.77 7.72 7.16
C ILE A 9 -5.18 9.19 7.37
N ASN A 10 -4.86 9.77 8.53
CA ASN A 10 -5.18 11.16 8.84
C ASN A 10 -4.48 12.15 7.91
N SER A 11 -3.23 11.87 7.54
CA SER A 11 -2.47 12.67 6.57
C SER A 11 -3.17 12.64 5.20
N ALA A 12 -3.53 11.46 4.71
CA ALA A 12 -4.28 11.30 3.46
C ALA A 12 -5.64 12.01 3.51
N SER A 13 -6.37 11.88 4.63
CA SER A 13 -7.64 12.56 4.83
C SER A 13 -7.51 14.08 4.80
N SER A 14 -6.44 14.63 5.38
CA SER A 14 -6.19 16.07 5.37
C SER A 14 -5.84 16.59 3.98
N ILE A 15 -5.03 15.86 3.22
CA ILE A 15 -4.51 16.29 1.91
C ILE A 15 -5.60 16.23 0.84
N CYS A 16 -6.47 15.22 0.93
CA CYS A 16 -7.56 15.01 0.00
C CYS A 16 -8.88 15.69 0.42
N GLU A 17 -8.87 16.50 1.50
CA GLU A 17 -10.05 17.20 2.04
C GLU A 17 -11.24 16.26 2.32
N GLY A 18 -10.97 15.08 2.88
CA GLY A 18 -11.99 14.05 3.14
C GLY A 18 -12.23 13.14 1.94
N PRO A 19 -11.30 12.22 1.63
CA PRO A 19 -11.47 11.24 0.56
C PRO A 19 -12.63 10.29 0.89
N GLU A 20 -13.27 9.75 -0.13
CA GLU A 20 -14.27 8.68 0.03
C GLU A 20 -13.60 7.30 0.18
N TYR A 21 -12.43 7.12 -0.45
CA TYR A 21 -11.69 5.86 -0.51
C TYR A 21 -10.21 6.08 -0.20
N ILE A 22 -9.64 5.26 0.67
CA ILE A 22 -8.20 5.21 0.98
C ILE A 22 -7.70 3.79 0.75
N TYR A 23 -6.69 3.64 -0.10
CA TYR A 23 -6.02 2.36 -0.36
C TYR A 23 -4.62 2.37 0.23
N LEU A 24 -4.35 1.42 1.12
CA LEU A 24 -3.01 1.19 1.66
C LEU A 24 -2.36 0.08 0.85
N LEU A 25 -1.44 0.46 -0.03
CA LEU A 25 -0.65 -0.46 -0.86
C LEU A 25 0.73 -0.66 -0.25
N LEU A 26 1.11 -1.92 -0.10
CA LEU A 26 2.36 -2.31 0.53
C LEU A 26 3.14 -3.20 -0.41
N ASP A 27 4.40 -2.85 -0.55
CA ASP A 27 5.36 -3.57 -1.36
C ASP A 27 5.55 -4.97 -0.78
N SER A 28 5.35 -5.99 -1.59
CA SER A 28 5.44 -7.39 -1.16
C SER A 28 6.80 -7.97 -1.51
N TYR A 29 7.13 -9.14 -0.94
CA TYR A 29 8.27 -9.94 -1.39
C TYR A 29 7.77 -11.32 -1.79
N VAL A 30 8.16 -11.73 -3.00
CA VAL A 30 7.86 -13.04 -3.57
C VAL A 30 9.17 -13.74 -3.91
N LYS A 31 9.36 -14.98 -3.43
CA LYS A 31 10.54 -15.80 -3.75
C LYS A 31 10.67 -16.02 -5.25
N MET A 32 11.92 -16.07 -5.70
CA MET A 32 12.41 -16.10 -7.07
C MET A 32 11.93 -14.93 -7.94
N SER A 33 11.58 -13.79 -7.33
CA SER A 33 11.27 -12.57 -8.08
C SER A 33 12.53 -11.78 -8.44
N LEU A 34 12.39 -10.85 -9.39
CA LEU A 34 13.46 -9.91 -9.75
C LEU A 34 13.92 -9.07 -8.55
N LYS A 35 13.01 -8.73 -7.62
CA LYS A 35 13.34 -8.03 -6.38
C LYS A 35 14.16 -8.89 -5.41
N GLU A 36 13.95 -10.20 -5.35
CA GLU A 36 14.81 -11.09 -4.56
C GLU A 36 16.23 -11.12 -5.13
N CYS A 37 16.39 -11.24 -6.45
CA CYS A 37 17.70 -11.22 -7.11
C CYS A 37 18.48 -9.93 -6.80
N GLU A 38 17.84 -8.76 -6.87
CA GLU A 38 18.47 -7.49 -6.50
C GLU A 38 18.80 -7.41 -5.00
N ARG A 39 18.00 -8.01 -4.12
CA ARG A 39 18.27 -8.05 -2.67
C ARG A 39 19.43 -8.97 -2.32
N LEU A 40 19.48 -10.16 -2.93
CA LEU A 40 20.62 -11.07 -2.82
C LEU A 40 21.90 -10.41 -3.33
N ARG A 41 21.80 -9.61 -4.41
CA ARG A 41 22.91 -8.82 -4.95
C ARG A 41 23.38 -7.71 -4.00
N ARG A 42 22.48 -7.10 -3.21
CA ARG A 42 22.81 -6.00 -2.28
C ARG A 42 23.40 -6.47 -0.95
N GLY A 43 23.23 -7.73 -0.54
CA GLY A 43 23.66 -8.24 0.78
C GLY A 43 22.88 -7.55 1.92
N ASP A 44 22.55 -8.12 3.07
CA ASP A 44 23.34 -8.97 3.97
C ASP A 44 22.32 -9.62 4.93
N GLU A 45 22.07 -10.92 4.80
CA GLU A 45 21.12 -11.65 5.65
C GLU A 45 21.40 -11.47 7.14
N ALA A 46 22.66 -11.22 7.51
CA ALA A 46 23.13 -11.03 8.87
C ALA A 46 22.57 -9.78 9.57
N THR A 47 21.91 -8.86 8.84
CA THR A 47 21.42 -7.59 9.39
C THR A 47 19.90 -7.48 9.49
N ARG A 48 19.15 -8.52 9.07
CA ARG A 48 17.70 -8.54 9.18
C ARG A 48 17.29 -8.62 10.66
N ILE A 49 16.32 -7.80 11.05
CA ILE A 49 15.67 -7.92 12.35
C ILE A 49 14.42 -8.75 12.15
N ALA A 50 14.18 -9.77 12.96
CA ALA A 50 12.91 -10.49 12.97
C ALA A 50 12.10 -10.05 14.20
N ILE A 51 10.82 -9.72 14.00
CA ILE A 51 9.89 -9.45 15.10
C ILE A 51 8.88 -10.58 15.13
N ASN A 52 9.07 -11.48 16.09
CA ASN A 52 8.09 -12.51 16.42
C ASN A 52 6.89 -11.85 17.11
N ASP A 53 5.68 -12.36 16.86
CA ASP A 53 4.44 -11.91 17.51
C ASP A 53 4.12 -10.41 17.33
N MET A 54 4.23 -9.93 16.09
CA MET A 54 3.85 -8.56 15.74
C MET A 54 2.36 -8.31 16.02
N SER A 55 2.05 -7.21 16.71
CA SER A 55 0.70 -6.80 17.06
C SER A 55 0.50 -5.29 16.84
N LYS A 56 -0.74 -4.82 16.99
CA LYS A 56 -1.09 -3.39 16.87
C LYS A 56 -0.27 -2.50 17.81
N ASP A 57 0.10 -3.03 18.98
CA ASP A 57 0.83 -2.35 20.05
C ASP A 57 2.35 -2.43 19.87
N THR A 58 2.85 -3.27 18.96
CA THR A 58 4.28 -3.33 18.62
C THR A 58 4.75 -1.96 18.12
N PRO A 59 5.81 -1.35 18.69
CA PRO A 59 6.32 -0.06 18.23
C PRO A 59 6.90 -0.15 16.81
N ILE A 60 6.94 0.97 16.07
CA ILE A 60 7.65 1.00 14.79
C ILE A 60 9.15 0.77 15.06
N PRO A 61 9.81 -0.17 14.36
CA PRO A 61 11.24 -0.39 14.54
C PRO A 61 12.06 0.83 14.14
N GLN A 62 13.01 1.24 14.99
CA GLN A 62 13.92 2.36 14.68
C GLN A 62 14.77 2.08 13.42
N GLN A 63 15.12 0.81 13.19
CA GLN A 63 15.86 0.37 12.00
C GLN A 63 14.90 -0.17 10.93
N LEU A 64 13.98 0.69 10.48
CA LEU A 64 12.88 0.30 9.58
C LEU A 64 13.36 -0.39 8.30
N ASN A 65 14.47 0.06 7.70
CA ASN A 65 15.03 -0.56 6.50
C ASN A 65 15.44 -2.02 6.72
N LYS A 66 15.99 -2.37 7.89
CA LYS A 66 16.37 -3.75 8.23
C LYS A 66 15.17 -4.61 8.61
N PHE A 67 14.15 -3.99 9.22
CA PHE A 67 12.88 -4.64 9.48
C PHE A 67 12.16 -5.00 8.18
N LEU A 68 12.02 -4.04 7.26
CA LEU A 68 11.38 -4.22 5.96
C LEU A 68 12.20 -5.10 5.02
N ALA A 69 13.49 -5.33 5.28
CA ALA A 69 14.32 -6.27 4.54
C ALA A 69 14.03 -7.74 4.86
N SER A 70 13.19 -8.05 5.85
CA SER A 70 12.72 -9.42 6.16
C SER A 70 11.38 -9.70 5.50
N ASP A 71 11.29 -10.80 4.76
CA ASP A 71 10.07 -11.23 4.05
C ASP A 71 8.93 -11.52 5.04
N GLU A 72 9.27 -12.21 6.12
CA GLU A 72 8.33 -12.55 7.18
C GLU A 72 7.77 -11.29 7.86
N ASN A 73 8.63 -10.31 8.16
CA ASN A 73 8.17 -9.05 8.72
C ASN A 73 7.26 -8.28 7.76
N LYS A 74 7.61 -8.23 6.47
CA LYS A 74 6.75 -7.56 5.48
C LYS A 74 5.40 -8.23 5.39
N ARG A 75 5.36 -9.56 5.32
CA ARG A 75 4.11 -10.33 5.29
C ARG A 75 3.28 -10.08 6.55
N ASN A 76 3.89 -10.20 7.73
CA ASN A 76 3.21 -9.99 9.01
C ASN A 76 2.73 -8.55 9.16
N PHE A 77 3.49 -7.57 8.65
CA PHE A 77 3.07 -6.17 8.63
C PHE A 77 1.87 -5.94 7.71
N GLN A 78 1.84 -6.53 6.51
CA GLN A 78 0.68 -6.48 5.62
C GLN A 78 -0.57 -7.09 6.28
N LEU A 79 -0.43 -8.26 6.92
CA LEU A 79 -1.53 -8.90 7.64
C LEU A 79 -2.03 -8.05 8.81
N LEU A 80 -1.12 -7.43 9.56
CA LEU A 80 -1.48 -6.53 10.66
C LEU A 80 -2.20 -5.28 10.16
N VAL A 81 -1.73 -4.66 9.06
CA VAL A 81 -2.40 -3.51 8.45
C VAL A 81 -3.80 -3.91 7.99
N ARG A 82 -3.94 -5.05 7.32
CA ARG A 82 -5.23 -5.60 6.91
C ARG A 82 -6.16 -5.84 8.10
N ASP A 83 -5.67 -6.45 9.18
CA ASP A 83 -6.47 -6.71 10.40
C ASP A 83 -6.92 -5.40 11.06
N ILE A 84 -6.03 -4.40 11.15
CA ILE A 84 -6.37 -3.08 11.68
C ILE A 84 -7.46 -2.41 10.82
N VAL A 85 -7.34 -2.48 9.49
CA VAL A 85 -8.33 -1.91 8.54
C VAL A 85 -9.67 -2.66 8.61
N GLY A 86 -9.65 -3.99 8.66
CA GLY A 86 -10.87 -4.82 8.71
C GLY A 86 -11.65 -4.64 10.01
N ASN A 87 -10.94 -4.39 11.12
CA ASN A 87 -11.50 -4.17 12.46
C ASN A 87 -11.73 -2.70 12.82
N ASP A 88 -11.42 -1.75 11.93
CA ASP A 88 -11.76 -0.33 12.16
C ASP A 88 -13.29 -0.19 12.34
N VAL A 89 -13.75 0.85 13.02
CA VAL A 89 -15.18 1.12 13.29
C VAL A 89 -15.74 2.17 12.31
N CYS A 90 -14.88 2.79 11.51
CA CYS A 90 -15.27 3.89 10.64
C CYS A 90 -15.68 3.42 9.24
N ALA A 91 -16.87 3.83 8.78
CA ALA A 91 -17.39 3.52 7.44
C ALA A 91 -16.94 4.53 6.36
N ASN A 92 -16.40 5.70 6.75
CA ASN A 92 -16.02 6.76 5.83
C ASN A 92 -14.80 7.55 6.34
N PRO A 93 -13.68 7.66 5.58
CA PRO A 93 -13.41 7.00 4.30
C PRO A 93 -13.47 5.48 4.38
N MET A 94 -13.82 4.84 3.26
CA MET A 94 -13.59 3.41 3.11
C MET A 94 -12.09 3.17 3.00
N ILE A 95 -11.51 2.47 3.97
CA ILE A 95 -10.10 2.10 3.95
C ILE A 95 -9.98 0.66 3.48
N ALA A 96 -9.05 0.38 2.56
CA ALA A 96 -8.83 -0.96 2.08
C ALA A 96 -7.34 -1.31 1.94
N CYS A 97 -7.00 -2.56 2.24
CA CYS A 97 -5.65 -3.10 2.11
C CYS A 97 -5.68 -4.54 1.57
N SER A 98 -4.80 -4.84 0.61
CA SER A 98 -4.55 -6.19 0.08
C SER A 98 -3.27 -6.78 0.67
N VAL A 99 -3.13 -8.11 0.61
CA VAL A 99 -1.91 -8.80 1.05
C VAL A 99 -1.38 -9.60 -0.12
N VAL A 100 -0.08 -9.52 -0.38
CA VAL A 100 0.61 -10.40 -1.31
C VAL A 100 1.90 -10.92 -0.66
N SER A 101 2.17 -12.21 -0.85
CA SER A 101 3.37 -12.92 -0.40
C SER A 101 3.60 -14.16 -1.27
N ASP A 102 4.75 -14.84 -1.10
CA ASP A 102 5.16 -16.05 -1.83
C ASP A 102 4.02 -17.01 -2.19
N ASN A 103 3.18 -17.34 -1.21
CA ASN A 103 2.20 -18.42 -1.31
C ASN A 103 0.75 -17.94 -1.16
N GLU A 104 0.56 -16.62 -1.01
CA GLU A 104 -0.73 -16.07 -0.62
C GLU A 104 -0.90 -14.67 -1.19
N ALA A 105 -1.96 -14.51 -2.00
CA ALA A 105 -2.56 -13.22 -2.28
C ALA A 105 -3.94 -13.19 -1.61
N LEU A 106 -4.26 -12.09 -0.94
CA LEU A 106 -5.59 -11.85 -0.39
C LEU A 106 -6.15 -10.56 -0.99
N PRO A 107 -7.41 -10.56 -1.42
CA PRO A 107 -8.06 -9.39 -2.00
C PRO A 107 -8.12 -8.24 -1.00
N ALA A 108 -8.26 -7.01 -1.51
CA ALA A 108 -8.41 -5.85 -0.66
C ALA A 108 -9.63 -6.01 0.27
N THR A 109 -9.45 -5.72 1.55
CA THR A 109 -10.52 -5.82 2.57
C THR A 109 -10.79 -4.45 3.16
N LYS A 110 -12.07 -4.10 3.33
CA LYS A 110 -12.53 -2.87 3.97
C LYS A 110 -13.24 -3.13 5.30
N PHE A 111 -13.74 -2.06 5.91
CA PHE A 111 -14.57 -2.08 7.11
C PHE A 111 -15.55 -3.27 7.15
N GLY A 112 -15.59 -3.98 8.28
CA GLY A 112 -16.47 -5.14 8.47
C GLY A 112 -15.98 -6.42 7.78
N ASN A 113 -14.70 -6.47 7.40
CA ASN A 113 -14.09 -7.58 6.65
C ASN A 113 -14.74 -7.84 5.28
N GLU A 114 -15.37 -6.83 4.68
CA GLU A 114 -15.93 -6.97 3.34
C GLU A 114 -14.80 -6.95 2.30
N VAL A 115 -14.85 -7.91 1.39
CA VAL A 115 -13.82 -8.13 0.38
C VAL A 115 -14.16 -7.36 -0.91
N ILE A 116 -13.14 -6.80 -1.55
CA ILE A 116 -13.22 -6.21 -2.90
C ILE A 116 -12.54 -7.19 -3.88
N PRO A 117 -13.28 -8.17 -4.44
CA PRO A 117 -12.70 -9.26 -5.23
C PRO A 117 -12.03 -8.78 -6.53
N GLU A 118 -12.47 -7.65 -7.09
CA GLU A 118 -11.91 -7.07 -8.31
C GLU A 118 -10.47 -6.58 -8.12
N LEU A 119 -10.05 -6.36 -6.88
CA LEU A 119 -8.69 -5.95 -6.52
C LEU A 119 -7.80 -7.14 -6.10
N PHE A 120 -8.25 -8.37 -6.36
CA PHE A 120 -7.42 -9.55 -6.21
C PHE A 120 -6.35 -9.61 -7.31
N ASN A 121 -5.08 -9.56 -6.93
CA ASN A 121 -3.97 -9.76 -7.85
C ASN A 121 -2.73 -10.29 -7.12
N TRP A 122 -1.79 -10.84 -7.88
CA TRP A 122 -0.50 -11.36 -7.41
C TRP A 122 0.67 -10.40 -7.69
N ILE A 123 0.38 -9.14 -8.00
CA ILE A 123 1.41 -8.16 -8.37
C ILE A 123 2.18 -7.82 -7.10
N GLU A 124 3.46 -8.19 -7.05
CA GLU A 124 4.33 -8.01 -5.89
C GLU A 124 4.53 -6.53 -5.56
N GLU A 125 4.80 -5.71 -6.58
CA GLU A 125 5.23 -4.33 -6.43
C GLU A 125 4.04 -3.39 -6.21
N ALA A 126 4.16 -2.52 -5.22
CA ALA A 126 3.06 -1.62 -4.86
C ALA A 126 2.72 -0.63 -5.98
N ASP A 127 3.72 -0.15 -6.71
CA ASP A 127 3.61 0.75 -7.86
C ASP A 127 2.88 0.10 -9.04
N ALA A 128 3.23 -1.12 -9.44
CA ALA A 128 2.50 -1.84 -10.47
C ALA A 128 1.07 -2.19 -10.01
N ARG A 129 0.88 -2.52 -8.71
CA ARG A 129 -0.43 -2.81 -8.15
C ARG A 129 -1.32 -1.57 -8.11
N GLU A 130 -0.76 -0.38 -7.93
CA GLU A 130 -1.53 0.86 -7.85
C GLU A 130 -2.34 1.14 -9.12
N VAL A 131 -1.84 0.71 -10.28
CA VAL A 131 -2.54 0.83 -11.57
C VAL A 131 -3.92 0.16 -11.52
N ALA A 132 -4.01 -1.05 -10.96
CA ALA A 132 -5.27 -1.77 -10.82
C ALA A 132 -6.24 -1.07 -9.85
N HIS A 133 -5.70 -0.45 -8.79
CA HIS A 133 -6.50 0.31 -7.82
C HIS A 133 -7.01 1.63 -8.41
N VAL A 134 -6.19 2.34 -9.19
CA VAL A 134 -6.59 3.57 -9.90
C VAL A 134 -7.62 3.25 -10.98
N GLU A 135 -7.43 2.17 -11.74
CA GLU A 135 -8.41 1.69 -12.71
C GLU A 135 -9.76 1.41 -12.04
N TRP A 136 -9.76 0.62 -10.96
CA TRP A 136 -10.98 0.29 -10.23
C TRP A 136 -11.67 1.54 -9.66
N ALA A 137 -10.90 2.47 -9.08
CA ALA A 137 -11.45 3.71 -8.55
C ALA A 137 -12.10 4.55 -9.66
N SER A 138 -11.46 4.65 -10.81
CA SER A 138 -11.94 5.44 -11.94
C SER A 138 -13.14 4.75 -12.61
N HIS A 139 -13.01 3.48 -12.97
CA HIS A 139 -14.00 2.73 -13.74
C HIS A 139 -15.19 2.26 -12.89
N ILE A 140 -14.94 1.68 -11.72
CA ILE A 140 -16.00 1.07 -10.90
C ILE A 140 -16.62 2.08 -9.93
N LYS A 141 -15.79 2.91 -9.30
CA LYS A 141 -16.26 3.95 -8.37
C LYS A 141 -16.47 5.31 -9.00
N GLN A 142 -16.14 5.49 -10.27
CA GLN A 142 -16.35 6.76 -10.98
C GLN A 142 -15.63 7.93 -10.29
N CYS A 143 -14.52 7.65 -9.61
CA CYS A 143 -13.69 8.66 -8.97
C CYS A 143 -13.06 9.54 -10.05
N GLN A 144 -13.37 10.85 -10.00
CA GLN A 144 -12.83 11.82 -10.96
C GLN A 144 -11.44 12.34 -10.55
N ARG A 145 -11.09 12.24 -9.27
CA ARG A 145 -9.80 12.65 -8.73
C ARG A 145 -9.18 11.47 -7.98
N VAL A 146 -7.94 11.14 -8.31
CA VAL A 146 -7.12 10.18 -7.59
C VAL A 146 -5.86 10.88 -7.10
N VAL A 147 -5.50 10.66 -5.83
CA VAL A 147 -4.26 11.15 -5.22
C VAL A 147 -3.44 9.96 -4.79
N VAL A 148 -2.23 9.85 -5.31
CA VAL A 148 -1.27 8.81 -4.95
C VAL A 148 -0.16 9.42 -4.11
N MET A 149 0.06 8.85 -2.94
CA MET A 149 1.08 9.28 -1.97
C MET A 149 2.21 8.27 -1.96
N SER A 150 3.22 8.48 -2.82
CA SER A 150 4.40 7.62 -2.89
C SER A 150 5.65 8.44 -3.19
N ASN A 151 6.75 8.07 -2.52
CA ASN A 151 8.08 8.62 -2.78
C ASN A 151 8.82 7.86 -3.90
N ASP A 152 8.21 6.79 -4.43
CA ASP A 152 8.81 5.97 -5.47
C ASP A 152 8.70 6.65 -6.83
N THR A 153 9.82 6.70 -7.56
CA THR A 153 9.86 7.27 -8.91
C THR A 153 9.22 6.36 -9.94
N ASP A 154 9.22 5.05 -9.71
CA ASP A 154 8.64 4.07 -10.61
C ASP A 154 7.11 4.19 -10.62
N SER A 155 6.51 4.43 -9.45
CA SER A 155 5.09 4.79 -9.28
C SER A 155 4.68 5.98 -10.15
N PHE A 156 5.37 7.12 -10.05
CA PHE A 156 5.03 8.28 -10.88
C PHE A 156 5.18 8.03 -12.38
N THR A 157 6.22 7.30 -12.77
CA THR A 157 6.47 7.00 -14.19
C THR A 157 5.36 6.12 -14.75
N LEU A 158 4.96 5.08 -14.00
CA LEU A 158 3.83 4.23 -14.34
C LEU A 158 2.53 5.02 -14.42
N LEU A 159 2.21 5.83 -13.41
CA LEU A 159 0.99 6.63 -13.40
C LEU A 159 0.93 7.62 -14.56
N LEU A 160 2.07 8.23 -14.92
CA LEU A 160 2.15 9.13 -16.06
C LEU A 160 1.85 8.39 -17.37
N ASP A 161 2.40 7.18 -17.55
CA ASP A 161 2.17 6.34 -18.72
C ASP A 161 0.70 5.90 -18.84
N PHE A 162 0.07 5.51 -17.74
CA PHE A 162 -1.33 5.07 -17.70
C PHE A 162 -2.35 6.21 -17.64
N THR A 163 -1.93 7.47 -17.44
CA THR A 163 -2.85 8.63 -17.33
C THR A 163 -3.83 8.74 -18.51
N PRO A 164 -3.42 8.62 -19.79
CA PRO A 164 -4.36 8.69 -20.91
C PRO A 164 -5.41 7.59 -20.86
N TYR A 165 -5.04 6.39 -20.43
CA TYR A 165 -5.98 5.28 -20.26
C TYR A 165 -6.99 5.58 -19.16
N PHE A 166 -6.54 6.01 -17.98
CA PHE A 166 -7.44 6.36 -16.88
C PHE A 166 -8.41 7.51 -17.23
N GLN A 167 -7.99 8.46 -18.07
CA GLN A 167 -8.86 9.53 -18.56
C GLN A 167 -10.02 9.01 -19.42
N THR A 168 -9.86 7.85 -20.08
CA THR A 168 -10.98 7.19 -20.76
C THR A 168 -12.00 6.57 -19.80
N LEU A 169 -11.62 6.39 -18.53
CA LEU A 169 -12.38 5.71 -17.47
C LEU A 169 -12.97 6.68 -16.45
N CYS A 170 -13.31 7.92 -16.83
CA CYS A 170 -13.90 8.97 -15.97
C CYS A 170 -12.91 9.80 -15.11
N MET A 171 -11.64 9.38 -15.01
CA MET A 171 -10.64 10.13 -14.24
C MET A 171 -10.35 11.48 -14.92
N LYS A 172 -10.43 12.58 -14.17
CA LYS A 172 -10.10 13.94 -14.65
C LYS A 172 -8.75 14.41 -14.13
N GLU A 173 -8.42 14.02 -12.91
CA GLU A 173 -7.23 14.48 -12.23
C GLU A 173 -6.51 13.32 -11.54
N ILE A 174 -5.20 13.25 -11.76
CA ILE A 174 -4.31 12.41 -10.97
C ILE A 174 -3.22 13.29 -10.35
N TRP A 175 -3.02 13.15 -9.05
CA TRP A 175 -2.03 13.90 -8.30
C TRP A 175 -1.06 12.92 -7.66
N GLN A 176 0.23 13.10 -7.90
CA GLN A 176 1.27 12.40 -7.16
C GLN A 176 1.83 13.33 -6.09
N GLN A 177 1.70 12.94 -4.83
CA GLN A 177 2.43 13.59 -3.75
C GLN A 177 3.77 12.92 -3.54
N TYR A 178 4.83 13.68 -3.85
CA TYR A 178 6.20 13.32 -3.55
C TYR A 178 6.70 14.00 -2.27
N GLY A 179 7.36 13.20 -1.43
CA GLY A 179 8.09 13.68 -0.26
C GLY A 179 7.19 13.95 0.95
N THR A 180 7.76 13.77 2.13
CA THR A 180 7.30 14.45 3.34
C THR A 180 7.83 15.87 3.24
N GLY A 181 6.94 16.88 3.22
CA GLY A 181 7.31 18.28 3.15
C GLY A 181 8.03 18.79 4.41
N GLU A 182 9.19 18.22 4.77
CA GLU A 182 10.13 18.88 5.67
C GLU A 182 10.79 20.03 4.90
N LYS A 183 10.11 21.18 4.91
CA LYS A 183 10.84 22.42 5.14
C LYS A 183 10.88 22.66 6.65
N ARG A 184 12.04 22.32 7.24
CA ARG A 184 12.57 22.70 8.57
C ARG A 184 12.31 21.73 9.71
#